data_AF-A0A817CXA1-F1
#
_entry.id   AF-A0A817CXA1-F1
#
_cell.length_a   1.000
_cell.length_b   1.000
_cell.length_c   1.000
_cell.angle_alpha   90.00
_cell.angle_beta   90.00
_cell.angle_gamma   90.00
#
_symmetry.space_group_name_H-M   'P 1'
#
loop_
_entity.id
_entity.type
_entity.pdbx_description
1 polymer ?
#
loop_
_entity_poly.entity_id
_entity_poly.type
_entity_poly.pdbx_seq_one_letter_code
_entity_poly.pdbx_strand_id
1 'polypeptide(L)'
;MLLIINYSIISAWVYAYFLHSTCSNQNEILYLPVMNTNPSTFRLRTEICWFLKENYSNFIFIDDINLNKLYDQEKLELYLIDHYYLRSQLNKVVIEIIDHHQIKKDSIIL
;
A
#
# COMPACT_ATOMS: atom_id res chain seq x y z
N MET A 1 2.66 6.17 -11.16
CA MET A 1 2.99 4.92 -10.43
C MET A 1 2.04 4.83 -9.26
N LEU A 2 1.36 3.69 -9.11
CA LEU A 2 0.35 3.51 -8.07
C LEU A 2 0.95 2.68 -6.94
N LEU A 3 0.88 3.21 -5.72
CA LEU A 3 1.29 2.45 -4.54
C LEU A 3 0.06 2.04 -3.76
N ILE A 4 0.02 0.76 -3.41
CA ILE A 4 -1.02 0.17 -2.60
C ILE A 4 -0.41 -0.04 -1.23
N ILE A 5 -0.72 0.87 -0.31
CA ILE A 5 -0.16 0.90 1.03
C ILE A 5 -1.12 0.19 1.98
N ASN A 6 -0.60 -0.74 2.77
CA ASN A 6 -1.41 -1.56 3.66
C ASN A 6 -0.75 -1.87 5.01
N TYR A 7 -1.59 -2.37 5.92
CA TYR A 7 -1.16 -3.12 7.10
C TYR A 7 -1.38 -4.65 6.97
N SER A 8 -2.25 -5.10 6.05
CA SER A 8 -2.42 -6.53 5.69
C SER A 8 -1.85 -6.87 4.29
N ILE A 9 -0.74 -7.61 4.28
CA ILE A 9 0.08 -7.82 3.07
C ILE A 9 -0.65 -8.57 1.96
N ILE A 10 -1.48 -9.54 2.34
CA ILE A 10 -2.21 -10.39 1.40
C ILE A 10 -3.21 -9.52 0.63
N SER A 11 -3.94 -8.66 1.34
CA SER A 11 -4.93 -7.78 0.73
C SER A 11 -4.30 -6.83 -0.28
N ALA A 12 -3.16 -6.22 0.04
CA ALA A 12 -2.46 -5.35 -0.91
C ALA A 12 -1.94 -6.09 -2.13
N TRP A 13 -1.33 -7.27 -1.94
CA TRP A 13 -0.80 -8.07 -3.05
C TRP A 13 -1.91 -8.51 -3.99
N VAL A 14 -3.01 -9.03 -3.44
CA VAL A 14 -4.17 -9.47 -4.23
C VAL A 14 -4.78 -8.28 -4.96
N TYR A 15 -4.92 -7.14 -4.30
CA TYR A 15 -5.50 -5.97 -4.93
C TYR A 15 -4.58 -5.34 -5.99
N ALA A 16 -3.26 -5.32 -5.77
CA ALA A 16 -2.28 -4.90 -6.77
C ALA A 16 -2.31 -5.78 -8.00
N TYR A 17 -2.35 -7.11 -7.80
CA TYR A 17 -2.48 -8.07 -8.88
C TYR A 17 -3.82 -7.92 -9.61
N PHE A 18 -4.92 -7.71 -8.88
CA PHE A 18 -6.23 -7.46 -9.45
C PHE A 18 -6.22 -6.23 -10.36
N LEU A 19 -5.78 -5.08 -9.86
CA LEU A 19 -5.71 -3.85 -10.66
C LEU A 19 -4.79 -4.02 -11.87
N HIS A 20 -3.61 -4.62 -11.68
CA HIS A 20 -2.74 -4.96 -12.79
C HIS A 20 -3.45 -5.83 -13.83
N SER A 21 -4.23 -6.83 -13.41
CA SER A 21 -4.90 -7.78 -14.31
C SER A 21 -6.13 -7.21 -15.01
N THR A 22 -6.84 -6.25 -14.40
CA THR A 22 -8.12 -5.74 -14.91
C THR A 22 -8.03 -4.39 -15.60
N CYS A 23 -7.05 -3.55 -15.25
CA CYS A 23 -6.89 -2.24 -15.87
C CYS A 23 -6.21 -2.37 -17.23
N SER A 24 -6.71 -1.66 -18.24
CA SER A 24 -6.18 -1.72 -19.62
C SER A 24 -4.80 -1.08 -19.79
N ASN A 25 -4.30 -0.36 -18.77
CA ASN A 25 -3.10 0.48 -18.83
C ASN A 25 -1.86 -0.24 -18.26
N GLN A 26 -1.82 -1.57 -18.33
CA GLN A 26 -0.83 -2.43 -17.65
C GLN A 26 0.64 -2.07 -17.97
N ASN A 27 0.89 -1.50 -19.16
CA ASN A 27 2.23 -1.12 -19.61
C ASN A 27 2.64 0.31 -19.20
N GLU A 28 1.70 1.12 -18.73
CA GLU A 28 1.94 2.53 -18.36
C GLU A 28 1.96 2.72 -16.84
N ILE A 29 1.27 1.84 -16.12
CA ILE A 29 1.02 1.97 -14.69
C ILE A 29 1.52 0.73 -13.95
N LEU A 30 2.51 0.95 -13.09
CA LEU A 30 2.95 -0.04 -12.11
C LEU A 30 2.10 0.07 -10.83
N TYR A 31 1.42 -1.02 -10.48
CA TYR A 31 0.73 -1.20 -9.20
C TYR A 31 1.68 -1.93 -8.24
N LEU A 32 2.15 -1.21 -7.22
CA LEU A 32 3.16 -1.74 -6.31
C LEU A 32 2.56 -1.94 -4.92
N PRO A 33 2.48 -3.18 -4.41
CA PRO A 33 2.10 -3.41 -3.03
C PRO A 33 3.25 -3.00 -2.11
N VAL A 34 2.98 -2.13 -1.14
CA VAL A 34 3.98 -1.55 -0.24
C VAL A 34 3.60 -1.77 1.21
N MET A 35 4.53 -2.36 1.96
CA MET A 35 4.38 -2.63 3.38
C MET A 35 4.58 -1.36 4.19
N ASN A 36 3.53 -0.90 4.87
CA ASN A 36 3.57 0.28 5.74
C ASN A 36 4.24 0.00 7.11
N THR A 37 5.40 -0.64 7.07
CA THR A 37 6.20 -0.99 8.23
C THR A 37 7.65 -1.16 7.79
N ASN A 38 8.58 -1.19 8.73
CA ASN A 38 9.97 -1.52 8.41
C ASN A 38 10.17 -3.06 8.41
N PRO A 39 11.23 -3.57 7.75
CA PRO A 39 11.50 -5.00 7.69
C PRO A 39 11.65 -5.69 9.06
N SER A 40 12.22 -5.00 10.06
CA SER A 40 12.43 -5.58 11.39
C SER A 40 11.12 -5.80 12.14
N THR A 41 10.17 -4.88 12.04
CA THR A 41 8.82 -5.03 12.61
C THR A 41 8.02 -6.07 11.83
N PHE A 42 8.16 -6.14 10.52
CA PHE A 42 7.48 -7.15 9.71
C PHE A 42 7.89 -8.59 10.08
N ARG A 43 9.18 -8.82 10.37
CA ARG A 43 9.70 -10.13 10.83
C ARG A 43 9.02 -10.66 12.09
N LEU A 44 8.37 -9.81 12.89
CA LEU A 44 7.63 -10.22 14.08
C LEU A 44 6.28 -10.91 13.74
N ARG A 45 5.79 -10.77 12.51
CA ARG A 45 4.54 -11.39 12.03
C ARG A 45 4.84 -12.81 11.55
N THR A 46 5.08 -13.72 12.49
CA THR A 46 5.60 -15.07 12.23
C THR A 46 4.72 -15.90 11.31
N GLU A 47 3.38 -15.83 11.43
CA GLU A 47 2.49 -16.60 10.54
C GLU A 47 2.61 -16.11 9.09
N ILE A 48 2.63 -14.80 8.88
CA ILE A 48 2.76 -14.19 7.55
C ILE A 48 4.13 -14.49 6.95
N CYS A 49 5.20 -14.35 7.74
CA CYS A 49 6.56 -14.66 7.31
C CYS A 49 6.69 -16.13 6.93
N TRP A 50 6.06 -17.03 7.67
CA TRP A 50 6.03 -18.45 7.35
C TRP A 50 5.24 -18.74 6.08
N PHE A 51 4.05 -18.14 5.94
CA PHE A 51 3.18 -18.33 4.77
C PHE A 51 3.84 -17.83 3.47
N LEU A 52 4.57 -16.71 3.55
CA LEU A 52 5.19 -16.06 2.40
C LEU A 52 6.70 -16.26 2.32
N LYS A 53 7.25 -17.25 3.01
CA LYS A 53 8.70 -17.48 3.12
C LYS A 53 9.43 -17.55 1.75
N GLU A 54 8.80 -18.14 0.74
CA GLU A 54 9.35 -18.28 -0.62
C GLU A 54 9.32 -16.97 -1.42
N ASN A 55 8.55 -15.99 -0.95
CA ASN A 55 8.34 -14.70 -1.62
C ASN A 55 8.97 -13.53 -0.86
N TYR A 56 9.80 -13.81 0.16
CA TYR A 56 10.29 -12.78 1.08
C TYR A 56 11.15 -11.70 0.38
N SER A 57 11.86 -12.07 -0.69
CA SER A 57 12.64 -11.16 -1.52
C SER A 57 11.81 -10.16 -2.31
N ASN A 58 10.50 -10.39 -2.42
CA ASN A 58 9.59 -9.59 -3.25
C ASN A 58 8.84 -8.54 -2.41
N PHE A 59 9.15 -8.42 -1.12
CA PHE A 59 8.57 -7.40 -0.27
C PHE A 59 9.23 -6.06 -0.50
N ILE A 60 8.38 -5.05 -0.68
CA ILE A 60 8.77 -3.65 -0.77
C ILE A 60 8.18 -2.96 0.44
N PHE A 61 9.04 -2.35 1.23
CA PHE A 61 8.68 -1.62 2.44
C PHE A 61 8.60 -0.13 2.14
N ILE A 62 7.87 0.58 3.01
CA ILE A 62 7.63 2.01 2.84
C ILE A 62 8.94 2.82 2.77
N ASP A 63 9.96 2.37 3.49
CA ASP A 63 11.29 3.00 3.53
C ASP A 63 12.12 2.72 2.27
N ASP A 64 11.76 1.70 1.47
CA ASP A 64 12.43 1.39 0.21
C ASP A 64 12.06 2.36 -0.92
N ILE A 65 11.02 3.18 -0.70
CA ILE A 65 10.46 4.10 -1.69
C ILE A 65 10.56 5.53 -1.19
N ASN A 66 11.15 6.41 -2.00
CA ASN A 66 11.11 7.84 -1.73
C ASN A 66 9.75 8.43 -2.14
N LEU A 67 8.75 8.32 -1.27
CA LEU A 67 7.39 8.81 -1.50
C LEU A 67 7.34 10.31 -1.76
N ASN A 68 8.12 11.11 -1.01
CA ASN A 68 8.14 12.57 -1.17
C ASN A 68 8.60 12.95 -2.58
N LYS A 69 9.66 12.32 -3.08
CA LYS A 69 10.12 12.55 -4.46
C LYS A 69 9.06 12.20 -5.51
N LEU A 70 8.29 11.12 -5.29
CA LEU A 70 7.23 10.71 -6.22
C LEU A 70 6.03 11.66 -6.16
N TYR A 71 5.68 12.10 -4.95
CA TYR A 71 4.66 13.11 -4.70
C TYR A 71 5.02 14.44 -5.38
N ASP A 72 6.25 14.94 -5.18
CA ASP A 72 6.75 16.18 -5.77
C ASP A 72 6.82 16.12 -7.32
N GLN A 73 6.91 14.92 -7.88
CA GLN A 73 6.89 14.67 -9.33
C GLN A 73 5.50 14.42 -9.90
N GLU A 74 4.44 14.48 -9.08
CA GLU A 74 3.05 14.18 -9.47
C GLU A 74 2.91 12.77 -10.09
N LYS A 75 3.76 11.83 -9.65
CA LYS A 75 3.79 10.44 -10.13
C LYS A 75 3.23 9.46 -9.12
N LEU A 76 2.68 9.96 -8.01
CA LEU A 76 2.21 9.19 -6.88
C LEU A 76 0.70 9.29 -6.75
N GLU A 77 0.06 8.13 -6.74
CA GLU A 77 -1.33 7.93 -6.36
C GLU A 77 -1.37 6.73 -5.41
N LEU A 78 -2.20 6.82 -4.38
CA LEU A 78 -2.22 5.88 -3.26
C LEU A 78 -3.57 5.19 -3.13
N TYR A 79 -3.52 3.87 -2.99
CA TYR A 79 -4.62 3.06 -2.47
C TYR A 79 -4.31 2.69 -1.04
N LEU A 80 -5.26 2.89 -0.13
CA LEU A 80 -5.13 2.41 1.25
C LEU A 80 -5.97 1.15 1.44
N ILE A 81 -5.32 0.07 1.84
CA ILE A 81 -5.98 -1.22 2.06
C ILE A 81 -5.83 -1.60 3.54
N ASP A 82 -6.94 -2.01 4.15
CA ASP A 82 -7.01 -2.38 5.58
C ASP A 82 -6.63 -1.23 6.52
N HIS A 83 -6.79 0.00 6.01
CA HIS A 83 -6.48 1.23 6.74
C HIS A 83 -7.18 2.41 6.07
N TYR A 84 -7.65 3.38 6.86
CA TYR A 84 -8.41 4.52 6.35
C TYR A 84 -7.69 5.87 6.42
N TYR A 85 -6.46 5.92 6.93
CA TYR A 85 -5.80 7.21 7.17
C TYR A 85 -4.26 7.18 7.13
N LEU A 86 -3.61 8.19 6.55
CA LEU A 86 -2.18 8.45 6.75
C LEU A 86 -1.99 9.72 7.58
N ARG A 87 -1.11 9.73 8.58
CA ARG A 87 -0.71 10.98 9.28
C ARG A 87 0.32 11.76 8.47
N SER A 88 0.02 12.08 7.21
CA SER A 88 0.95 12.77 6.32
C SER A 88 0.25 13.61 5.24
N GLN A 89 1.00 14.47 4.58
CA GLN A 89 0.53 15.25 3.43
C GLN A 89 0.10 14.37 2.24
N LEU A 90 0.49 13.09 2.25
CA LEU A 90 0.17 12.11 1.22
C LEU A 90 -1.32 11.72 1.20
N ASN A 91 -2.12 12.08 2.21
CA ASN A 91 -3.58 11.90 2.13
C ASN A 91 -4.20 12.54 0.88
N LYS A 92 -3.59 13.61 0.37
CA LYS A 92 -4.07 14.34 -0.82
C LYS A 92 -3.98 13.52 -2.11
N VAL A 93 -3.13 12.48 -2.13
CA VAL A 93 -2.95 11.60 -3.29
C VAL A 93 -3.57 10.22 -3.04
N VAL A 94 -4.35 10.06 -1.96
CA VAL A 94 -5.16 8.86 -1.76
C VAL A 94 -6.36 8.92 -2.67
N ILE A 95 -6.45 7.98 -3.61
CA ILE A 95 -7.53 7.91 -4.60
C ILE A 95 -8.61 6.91 -4.23
N GLU A 96 -8.28 5.91 -3.43
CA GLU A 96 -9.25 4.90 -2.98
C GLU A 96 -8.82 4.28 -1.64
N ILE A 97 -9.83 3.95 -0.82
CA ILE A 97 -9.66 3.32 0.48
C ILE A 97 -10.56 2.08 0.50
N ILE A 98 -9.97 0.91 0.74
CA ILE A 98 -10.68 -0.34 0.99
C ILE A 98 -10.36 -0.76 2.41
N ASP A 99 -11.30 -0.51 3.31
CA ASP A 99 -11.13 -0.77 4.73
C ASP A 99 -12.38 -1.40 5.33
N HIS A 100 -12.16 -2.26 6.32
CA HIS A 100 -13.23 -2.97 7.03
C HIS A 100 -13.44 -2.43 8.46
N HIS A 101 -12.60 -1.51 8.93
CA HIS A 101 -12.76 -0.88 10.23
C HIS A 101 -13.95 0.10 10.22
N GLN A 102 -14.60 0.23 11.37
CA GLN A 102 -15.63 1.26 11.53
C GLN A 102 -14.99 2.65 11.47
N ILE A 103 -15.45 3.47 10.54
CA ILE A 103 -15.03 4.86 10.42
C ILE A 103 -15.54 5.61 11.66
N LYS A 104 -14.61 6.04 12.52
CA LYS A 104 -14.97 6.91 13.65
C LYS A 104 -15.33 8.29 13.10
N LYS A 105 -16.50 8.81 13.51
CA LYS A 105 -17.06 10.09 13.04
C LYS A 105 -16.10 11.28 13.14
N ASP A 106 -15.13 11.23 14.05
CA ASP A 106 -14.18 12.33 14.29
C ASP A 106 -12.90 12.23 13.44
N SER A 107 -12.77 11.21 12.58
CA SER A 107 -11.54 10.92 11.84
C SER A 107 -11.61 11.23 10.34
N ILE A 108 -12.76 11.71 9.87
CA ILE A 108 -12.94 12.14 8.48
C ILE A 108 -12.61 13.64 8.41
N ILE A 109 -11.39 13.97 7.99
CA ILE A 109 -11.08 15.32 7.51
C ILE A 109 -11.23 15.25 5.99
N LEU A 110 -12.39 15.69 5.49
CA LEU A 110 -12.61 16.03 4.08
C LEU A 110 -11.80 17.28 3.74
#